data_AF-W6THP9-F1
#
_entry.id   AF-W6THP9-F1
#
_cell.length_a   1.000
_cell.length_b   1.000
_cell.length_c   1.000
_cell.angle_alpha   90.00
_cell.angle_beta   90.00
_cell.angle_gamma   90.00
#
_symmetry.space_group_name_H-M   'P 1'
#
loop_
_entity.id
_entity.type
_entity.pdbx_description
1 polymer ?
#
loop_
_entity_poly.entity_id
_entity_poly.type
_entity_poly.pdbx_seq_one_letter_code
_entity_poly.pdbx_strand_id
1 'polypeptide(L)'
;MLAAQRFLLFLLRPLITIFVLVMLIGIYFPSFLSVFMVNPWLNGVILNITLLGIGMLIFQMFCVYKEFKYLEKHHPQKLRIFPNPDLPFSFPILQWYQSGMNIDVQLPLAQCEKRLDQRLRFGQFLAGALVFSGLLGTLWGLSQSIIVMADMFQNVFTIEPGKGDFLMVIKDYLSGALSKMGLAFSSSLLGLGGSVLLHFFLMQLRTIQGQWYDQMVRWAQDSLNHKASLDLTRRVGLEETFAPDVMLSLLNKMLMSLDGFSVSHKAQLQRCQDLTECFLSFSTKVQDLSDLMKAQHHILNKWAQEQMSSRHALEVMGSKLEDLGFSGDEAMRQALTKIAVCCEFLAKHHGHDHVSS
;
A
#
# COMPACT_ATOMS: atom_id res chain seq x y z
N MET A 1 -19.19 -27.98 -13.89
CA MET A 1 -20.31 -27.40 -13.09
C MET A 1 -19.90 -27.06 -11.65
N LEU A 2 -19.43 -28.01 -10.84
CA LEU A 2 -18.94 -27.74 -9.47
C LEU A 2 -17.74 -26.77 -9.44
N ALA A 3 -16.83 -26.84 -10.42
CA ALA A 3 -15.66 -25.94 -10.50
C ALA A 3 -16.06 -24.48 -10.82
N ALA A 4 -16.95 -24.27 -11.79
CA ALA A 4 -17.52 -22.95 -12.09
C ALA A 4 -18.28 -22.33 -10.91
N GLN A 5 -19.05 -23.13 -10.17
CA GLN A 5 -19.77 -22.65 -8.97
C GLN A 5 -18.81 -22.21 -7.86
N ARG A 6 -17.74 -22.97 -7.63
CA ARG A 6 -16.70 -22.58 -6.67
C ARG A 6 -16.03 -21.27 -7.08
N PHE A 7 -15.72 -21.10 -8.36
CA PHE A 7 -15.10 -19.88 -8.89
C PHE A 7 -16.00 -18.64 -8.74
N LEU A 8 -17.31 -18.78 -8.99
CA LEU A 8 -18.27 -17.71 -8.79
C LEU A 8 -18.31 -17.25 -7.32
N LEU A 9 -18.19 -18.19 -6.38
CA LEU A 9 -18.13 -17.90 -4.95
C LEU A 9 -16.89 -17.08 -4.55
N PHE A 10 -15.77 -17.27 -5.26
CA PHE A 10 -14.57 -16.44 -5.06
C PHE A 10 -14.72 -15.05 -5.66
N LEU A 11 -15.43 -14.92 -6.79
CA LEU A 11 -15.76 -13.62 -7.38
C LEU A 11 -16.73 -12.82 -6.49
N LEU A 12 -17.51 -13.50 -5.65
CA LEU A 12 -18.41 -12.88 -4.68
C LEU A 12 -17.63 -12.12 -3.58
N ARG A 13 -16.46 -12.61 -3.16
CA ARG A 13 -15.65 -11.98 -2.09
C ARG A 13 -15.27 -10.53 -2.38
N PRO A 14 -14.62 -10.18 -3.51
CA PRO A 14 -14.31 -8.79 -3.82
C PRO A 14 -15.57 -7.93 -3.97
N LEU A 15 -16.67 -8.51 -4.47
CA LEU A 15 -17.94 -7.78 -4.61
C LEU A 15 -18.58 -7.45 -3.26
N ILE A 16 -18.53 -8.38 -2.29
CA ILE A 16 -18.95 -8.13 -0.91
C ILE A 16 -18.07 -7.05 -0.28
N THR A 17 -16.75 -7.09 -0.48
CA THR A 17 -15.86 -6.06 0.06
C THR A 17 -16.20 -4.66 -0.46
N ILE A 18 -16.53 -4.53 -1.76
CA ILE A 18 -16.99 -3.25 -2.32
C ILE A 18 -18.30 -2.83 -1.67
N PHE A 19 -19.26 -3.75 -1.54
CA PHE A 19 -20.54 -3.45 -0.91
C PHE A 19 -20.36 -2.91 0.51
N VAL A 20 -19.54 -3.58 1.33
CA VAL A 20 -19.21 -3.14 2.69
C VAL A 20 -18.51 -1.77 2.68
N LEU A 21 -17.55 -1.56 1.77
CA LEU A 21 -16.84 -0.29 1.65
C LEU A 21 -17.78 0.87 1.28
N VAL A 22 -18.64 0.68 0.28
CA VAL A 22 -19.63 1.67 -0.14
C VAL A 22 -20.61 1.97 0.99
N MET A 23 -21.04 0.95 1.72
CA MET A 23 -21.95 1.09 2.86
C MET A 23 -21.28 1.88 4.00
N LEU A 24 -20.01 1.61 4.30
CA LEU A 24 -19.23 2.36 5.30
C LEU A 24 -19.05 3.83 4.89
N ILE A 25 -18.68 4.09 3.63
CA ILE A 25 -18.54 5.46 3.11
C ILE A 25 -19.90 6.18 3.14
N GLY A 26 -21.00 5.48 2.85
CA GLY A 26 -22.35 6.03 2.93
C GLY A 26 -22.77 6.43 4.34
N ILE A 27 -22.46 5.61 5.35
CA ILE A 27 -22.73 5.92 6.77
C ILE A 27 -21.92 7.15 7.23
N TYR A 28 -20.64 7.20 6.86
CA TYR A 28 -19.71 8.26 7.30
C TYR A 28 -19.57 9.41 6.28
N PHE A 29 -20.52 9.56 5.36
CA PHE A 29 -20.44 10.53 4.26
C PHE A 29 -20.13 11.98 4.69
N PRO A 30 -20.80 12.57 5.71
CA PRO A 30 -20.51 13.96 6.10
C PRO A 30 -19.08 14.13 6.66
N SER A 31 -18.59 13.15 7.41
CA SER A 31 -17.22 13.16 7.94
C SER A 31 -16.18 12.93 6.84
N PHE A 32 -16.49 12.10 5.84
CA PHE A 32 -15.62 11.89 4.70
C PHE A 32 -15.50 13.15 3.84
N LEU A 33 -16.62 13.86 3.63
CA LEU A 33 -16.66 15.06 2.81
C LEU A 33 -15.90 16.23 3.45
N SER A 34 -15.97 16.39 4.77
CA SER A 34 -15.21 17.41 5.48
C SER A 34 -13.69 17.20 5.36
N VAL A 35 -13.24 15.95 5.43
CA VAL A 35 -11.84 15.58 5.20
C VAL A 35 -11.43 15.79 3.74
N PHE A 36 -12.29 15.42 2.79
CA PHE A 36 -12.01 15.55 1.36
C PHE A 36 -11.84 17.01 0.95
N MET A 37 -12.67 17.91 1.46
CA MET A 37 -12.72 19.33 1.08
C MET A 37 -11.53 20.17 1.54
N VAL A 38 -10.62 19.64 2.37
CA VAL A 38 -9.45 20.40 2.83
C VAL A 38 -8.41 20.58 1.72
N ASN A 39 -8.11 19.49 1.00
CA ASN A 39 -7.23 19.51 -0.15
C ASN A 39 -7.92 18.78 -1.30
N PRO A 40 -8.92 19.40 -1.96
CA PRO A 40 -9.74 18.75 -2.98
C PRO A 40 -8.92 18.20 -4.14
N TRP A 41 -7.83 18.88 -4.50
CA TRP A 41 -6.94 18.45 -5.58
C TRP A 41 -6.23 17.14 -5.24
N LEU A 42 -5.52 17.10 -4.12
CA LEU A 42 -4.71 15.94 -3.73
C LEU A 42 -5.60 14.76 -3.30
N ASN A 43 -6.62 15.01 -2.49
CA ASN A 43 -7.59 13.98 -2.10
C ASN A 43 -8.37 13.46 -3.32
N GLY A 44 -8.66 14.32 -4.30
CA GLY A 44 -9.26 13.94 -5.58
C GLY A 44 -8.36 13.01 -6.40
N VAL A 45 -7.05 13.27 -6.43
CA VAL A 45 -6.07 12.37 -7.07
C VAL A 45 -6.03 11.01 -6.36
N ILE A 46 -5.95 10.98 -5.02
CA ILE A 46 -5.97 9.74 -4.23
C ILE A 46 -7.24 8.92 -4.54
N LEU A 47 -8.41 9.58 -4.54
CA LEU A 47 -9.69 8.94 -4.82
C LEU A 47 -9.75 8.38 -6.26
N ASN A 48 -9.29 9.14 -7.26
CA ASN A 48 -9.26 8.70 -8.66
C ASN A 48 -8.34 7.49 -8.84
N ILE A 49 -7.12 7.53 -8.28
CA ILE A 49 -6.17 6.42 -8.33
C ILE A 49 -6.78 5.18 -7.66
N THR A 50 -7.45 5.35 -6.52
CA THR A 50 -8.13 4.25 -5.81
C THR A 50 -9.22 3.62 -6.66
N LEU A 51 -10.13 4.43 -7.21
CA LEU A 51 -11.25 3.96 -8.04
C LEU A 51 -10.76 3.29 -9.32
N LEU A 52 -9.77 3.89 -10.01
CA LEU A 52 -9.18 3.32 -11.22
C LEU A 52 -8.49 1.99 -10.93
N GLY A 53 -7.76 1.89 -9.80
CA GLY A 53 -7.12 0.66 -9.36
C GLY A 53 -8.10 -0.47 -9.09
N ILE A 54 -9.12 -0.19 -8.28
CA ILE A 54 -10.17 -1.16 -7.99
C ILE A 54 -10.87 -1.60 -9.27
N GLY A 55 -11.28 -0.65 -10.12
CA GLY A 55 -11.94 -0.93 -11.39
C GLY A 55 -11.10 -1.81 -12.31
N MET A 56 -9.80 -1.51 -12.44
CA MET A 56 -8.88 -2.33 -13.24
C MET A 56 -8.72 -3.75 -12.68
N LEU A 57 -8.52 -3.90 -11.37
CA LEU A 57 -8.35 -5.21 -10.74
C LEU A 57 -9.59 -6.08 -10.92
N ILE A 58 -10.78 -5.48 -10.78
CA ILE A 58 -12.06 -6.15 -11.03
C ILE A 58 -12.17 -6.56 -12.51
N PHE A 59 -11.87 -5.66 -13.44
CA PHE A 59 -11.87 -5.97 -14.87
C PHE A 59 -10.96 -7.18 -15.16
N GLN A 60 -9.78 -7.21 -14.54
CA GLN A 60 -8.86 -8.32 -14.69
C GLN A 60 -9.40 -9.63 -14.09
N MET A 61 -10.06 -9.59 -12.92
CA MET A 61 -10.73 -10.76 -12.35
C MET A 61 -11.79 -11.33 -13.32
N PHE A 62 -12.59 -10.47 -13.95
CA PHE A 62 -13.57 -10.88 -14.96
C PHE A 62 -12.91 -11.47 -16.21
N CYS A 63 -11.79 -10.92 -16.66
CA CYS A 63 -11.03 -11.48 -17.78
C CYS A 63 -10.57 -12.91 -17.46
N VAL A 64 -9.96 -13.14 -16.28
CA VAL A 64 -9.53 -14.49 -15.86
C VAL A 64 -10.73 -15.45 -15.74
N TYR A 65 -11.89 -14.96 -15.26
CA TYR A 65 -13.12 -15.77 -15.21
C TYR A 65 -13.61 -16.20 -16.60
N LYS A 66 -13.60 -15.29 -17.59
CA LYS A 66 -13.98 -15.61 -18.97
C LYS A 66 -13.07 -16.71 -19.54
N GLU A 67 -11.77 -16.62 -19.25
CA GLU A 67 -10.80 -17.64 -19.68
C GLU A 67 -11.05 -18.99 -19.01
N PHE A 68 -11.28 -19.00 -17.70
CA PHE A 68 -11.66 -20.21 -16.95
C PHE A 68 -12.88 -20.90 -17.60
N LYS A 69 -13.95 -20.13 -17.87
CA LYS A 69 -15.18 -20.65 -18.48
C LYS A 69 -14.93 -21.15 -19.90
N TYR A 70 -14.05 -20.49 -20.64
CA TYR A 70 -13.67 -20.92 -21.98
C TYR A 70 -12.98 -22.29 -21.96
N LEU A 71 -12.01 -22.49 -21.06
CA LEU A 71 -11.27 -23.74 -20.92
C LEU A 71 -12.15 -24.89 -20.44
N GLU A 72 -13.07 -24.64 -19.49
CA GLU A 72 -14.02 -25.65 -19.03
C GLU A 72 -14.98 -26.08 -20.15
N LYS A 73 -15.41 -25.13 -21.01
CA LYS A 73 -16.25 -25.44 -22.17
C LYS A 73 -15.50 -26.25 -23.24
N HIS A 74 -14.22 -25.94 -23.47
CA HIS A 74 -13.39 -26.53 -24.52
C HIS A 74 -12.38 -27.53 -23.95
N HIS A 75 -12.88 -28.53 -23.22
CA HIS A 75 -12.06 -29.63 -22.70
C HIS A 75 -11.47 -30.47 -23.85
N PRO A 76 -10.21 -30.98 -23.76
CA PRO A 76 -9.52 -31.69 -24.84
C PRO A 76 -10.26 -32.91 -25.41
N GLN A 77 -11.17 -33.51 -24.65
CA GLN A 77 -12.00 -34.64 -25.11
C GLN A 77 -13.15 -34.23 -26.05
N LYS A 78 -13.42 -32.92 -26.22
CA LYS A 78 -14.66 -32.43 -26.83
C LYS A 78 -14.50 -31.68 -28.16
N LEU A 79 -13.29 -31.36 -28.63
CA LEU A 79 -13.12 -30.51 -29.84
C LEU A 79 -11.96 -30.92 -30.76
N ARG A 80 -12.15 -30.68 -32.07
CA ARG A 80 -11.13 -30.80 -33.13
C ARG A 80 -10.57 -29.45 -33.63
N ILE A 81 -11.26 -28.32 -33.40
CA ILE A 81 -10.86 -26.99 -33.90
C ILE A 81 -11.23 -25.93 -32.86
N PHE A 82 -10.30 -25.03 -32.52
CA PHE A 82 -10.59 -23.87 -31.65
C PHE A 82 -10.88 -22.64 -32.51
N PRO A 83 -12.06 -22.01 -32.44
CA PRO A 83 -12.24 -20.66 -32.94
C PRO A 83 -11.39 -19.73 -32.08
N ASN A 84 -10.42 -19.03 -32.68
CA ASN A 84 -9.45 -18.19 -31.97
C ASN A 84 -10.19 -17.05 -31.24
N PRO A 85 -10.34 -17.07 -29.91
CA PRO A 85 -10.95 -15.97 -29.19
C PRO A 85 -9.84 -15.07 -28.67
N ASP A 86 -10.16 -13.81 -28.44
CA ASP A 86 -9.27 -12.82 -27.82
C ASP A 86 -8.96 -13.19 -26.35
N LEU A 87 -8.25 -14.29 -26.12
CA LEU A 87 -7.88 -14.85 -24.81
C LEU A 87 -6.41 -14.57 -24.51
N PRO A 88 -6.08 -13.47 -23.83
CA PRO A 88 -4.70 -13.08 -23.59
C PRO A 88 -3.88 -14.07 -22.74
N PHE A 89 -4.49 -14.85 -21.85
CA PHE A 89 -3.75 -15.76 -20.94
C PHE A 89 -3.63 -17.18 -21.49
N SER A 90 -4.71 -17.77 -21.99
CA SER A 90 -4.76 -19.18 -22.46
C SER A 90 -4.12 -19.39 -23.83
N PHE A 91 -3.82 -18.31 -24.58
CA PHE A 91 -3.31 -18.41 -25.95
C PHE A 91 -2.08 -19.32 -26.12
N PRO A 92 -1.02 -19.24 -25.29
CA PRO A 92 0.17 -20.09 -25.46
C PRO A 92 -0.14 -21.60 -25.35
N ILE A 93 -1.01 -21.99 -24.42
CA ILE A 93 -1.34 -23.40 -24.23
C ILE A 93 -2.27 -23.93 -25.34
N LEU A 94 -3.14 -23.07 -25.88
CA LEU A 94 -4.04 -23.43 -26.97
C LEU A 94 -3.24 -23.59 -28.26
N GLN A 95 -2.27 -22.71 -28.50
CA GLN A 95 -1.34 -22.81 -29.62
C GLN A 95 -0.47 -24.08 -29.52
N TRP A 96 0.01 -24.41 -28.32
CA TRP A 96 0.74 -25.66 -28.06
C TRP A 96 -0.11 -26.91 -28.34
N TYR A 97 -1.38 -26.89 -27.96
CA TYR A 97 -2.30 -27.99 -28.27
C TYR A 97 -2.54 -28.12 -29.78
N GLN A 98 -2.76 -27.00 -30.48
CA GLN A 98 -2.97 -26.97 -31.93
C GLN A 98 -1.73 -27.39 -32.73
N SER A 99 -0.52 -27.17 -32.22
CA SER A 99 0.72 -27.61 -32.86
C SER A 99 0.97 -29.12 -32.72
N GLY A 100 0.02 -29.88 -32.16
CA GLY A 100 0.13 -31.32 -31.96
C GLY A 100 0.89 -31.72 -30.69
N MET A 101 1.15 -30.78 -29.79
CA MET A 101 1.89 -31.00 -28.54
C MET A 101 3.28 -31.62 -28.80
N ASN A 102 3.98 -31.10 -29.82
CA ASN A 102 5.33 -31.55 -30.21
C ASN A 102 6.45 -30.91 -29.37
N ILE A 103 6.12 -29.85 -28.63
CA ILE A 103 7.03 -29.14 -27.73
C ILE A 103 6.68 -29.52 -26.29
N ASP A 104 7.65 -29.48 -25.37
CA ASP A 104 7.38 -29.71 -23.96
C ASP A 104 6.37 -28.70 -23.40
N VAL A 105 5.47 -29.20 -22.54
CA VAL A 105 4.35 -28.48 -21.97
C VAL A 105 4.81 -27.38 -21.01
N GLN A 106 6.01 -27.48 -20.44
CA GLN A 106 6.56 -26.50 -19.50
C GLN A 106 6.73 -25.10 -20.13
N LEU A 107 7.12 -25.03 -21.40
CA LEU A 107 7.35 -23.77 -22.10
C LEU A 107 6.09 -22.89 -22.21
N PRO A 108 4.94 -23.37 -22.74
CA PRO A 108 3.72 -22.58 -22.80
C PRO A 108 3.17 -22.26 -21.41
N LEU A 109 3.32 -23.15 -20.41
CA LEU A 109 2.90 -22.84 -19.03
C LEU A 109 3.70 -21.69 -18.42
N ALA A 110 5.03 -21.68 -18.60
CA ALA A 110 5.89 -20.59 -18.13
C ALA A 110 5.53 -19.25 -18.81
N GLN A 111 5.15 -19.29 -20.10
CA GLN A 111 4.65 -18.09 -20.79
C GLN A 111 3.32 -17.59 -20.22
N CYS A 112 2.41 -18.49 -19.87
CA CYS A 112 1.15 -18.15 -19.19
C CYS A 112 1.42 -17.51 -17.82
N GLU A 113 2.32 -18.08 -17.01
CA GLU A 113 2.70 -17.53 -15.69
C GLU A 113 3.26 -16.12 -15.81
N LYS A 114 4.21 -15.89 -16.74
CA LYS A 114 4.77 -14.56 -16.98
C LYS A 114 3.71 -13.53 -17.37
N ARG A 115 2.70 -13.92 -18.15
CA ARG A 115 1.58 -13.05 -18.54
C ARG A 115 0.65 -12.73 -17.37
N LEU A 116 0.41 -13.68 -16.46
CA LEU A 116 -0.36 -13.44 -15.25
C LEU A 116 0.34 -12.42 -14.34
N ASP A 117 1.63 -12.59 -14.13
CA ASP A 117 2.44 -11.70 -13.28
C ASP A 117 2.53 -10.29 -13.85
N GLN A 118 2.69 -10.16 -15.18
CA GLN A 118 2.75 -8.85 -15.83
C GLN A 118 1.53 -7.98 -15.53
N ARG A 119 0.34 -8.60 -15.35
CA ARG A 119 -0.88 -7.85 -15.07
C ARG A 119 -0.99 -7.38 -13.62
N LEU A 120 -0.30 -8.02 -12.67
CA LEU A 120 -0.26 -7.59 -11.27
C LEU A 120 0.63 -6.35 -11.07
N ARG A 121 1.68 -6.19 -11.89
CA ARG A 121 2.68 -5.13 -11.75
C ARG A 121 2.08 -3.72 -11.72
N PHE A 122 1.11 -3.46 -12.58
CA PHE A 122 0.48 -2.15 -12.63
C PHE A 122 -0.37 -1.87 -11.39
N GLY A 123 -1.07 -2.86 -10.86
CA GLY A 123 -1.81 -2.71 -9.60
C GLY A 123 -0.89 -2.48 -8.40
N GLN A 124 0.27 -3.15 -8.36
CA GLN A 124 1.32 -2.92 -7.35
C GLN A 124 1.91 -1.51 -7.45
N PHE A 125 2.17 -1.04 -8.68
CA PHE A 125 2.60 0.34 -8.93
C PHE A 125 1.56 1.33 -8.42
N LEU A 126 0.28 1.10 -8.70
CA LEU A 126 -0.80 1.99 -8.28
C LEU A 126 -0.94 2.04 -6.76
N ALA A 127 -0.82 0.90 -6.07
CA ALA A 127 -0.79 0.84 -4.61
C ALA A 127 0.42 1.59 -4.02
N GLY A 128 1.59 1.50 -4.65
CA GLY A 128 2.77 2.30 -4.28
C GLY A 128 2.56 3.81 -4.50
N ALA A 129 1.93 4.18 -5.62
CA ALA A 129 1.58 5.57 -5.93
C ALA A 129 0.60 6.16 -4.90
N LEU A 130 -0.31 5.34 -4.35
CA LEU A 130 -1.23 5.73 -3.27
C LEU A 130 -0.49 6.04 -1.96
N VAL A 131 0.50 5.23 -1.60
CA VAL A 131 1.36 5.51 -0.44
C VAL A 131 2.15 6.80 -0.65
N PHE A 132 2.75 6.96 -1.83
CA PHE A 132 3.48 8.18 -2.18
C PHE A 132 2.58 9.42 -2.16
N SER A 133 1.37 9.32 -2.70
CA SER A 133 0.40 10.42 -2.69
C SER A 133 -0.05 10.77 -1.28
N GLY A 134 -0.20 9.79 -0.38
CA GLY A 134 -0.49 10.04 1.03
C GLY A 134 0.65 10.77 1.74
N LEU A 135 1.90 10.37 1.47
CA LEU A 135 3.09 11.06 1.98
C LEU A 135 3.21 12.49 1.43
N LEU A 136 2.89 12.71 0.15
CA LEU A 136 2.83 14.04 -0.45
C LEU A 136 1.83 14.94 0.28
N GLY A 137 0.71 14.36 0.76
CA GLY A 137 -0.29 15.04 1.57
C GLY A 137 0.27 15.61 2.86
N THR A 138 1.08 14.85 3.60
CA THR A 138 1.71 15.36 4.84
C THR A 138 2.74 16.43 4.55
N LEU A 139 3.55 16.26 3.50
CA LEU A 139 4.56 17.24 3.09
C LEU A 139 3.91 18.57 2.74
N TRP A 140 2.84 18.54 1.96
CA TRP A 140 2.06 19.73 1.61
C TRP A 140 1.41 20.39 2.83
N GLY A 141 0.95 19.60 3.80
CA GLY A 141 0.46 20.12 5.07
C GLY A 141 1.50 20.86 5.88
N LEU A 142 2.66 20.23 6.05
CA LEU A 142 3.76 20.80 6.81
C LEU A 142 4.27 22.09 6.15
N SER A 143 4.33 22.16 4.81
CA SER A 143 4.71 23.39 4.12
C SER A 143 3.70 24.51 4.37
N GLN A 144 2.39 24.21 4.38
CA GLN A 144 1.38 25.21 4.76
C GLN A 144 1.51 25.67 6.21
N SER A 145 1.80 24.76 7.14
CA SER A 145 2.03 25.13 8.55
C SER A 145 3.25 26.04 8.70
N ILE A 146 4.32 25.82 7.92
CA ILE A 146 5.51 26.70 7.91
C ILE A 146 5.15 28.10 7.41
N ILE A 147 4.31 28.22 6.37
CA ILE A 147 3.86 29.53 5.86
C ILE A 147 3.09 30.28 6.95
N VAL A 148 2.16 29.62 7.65
CA VAL A 148 1.41 30.24 8.76
C VAL A 148 2.34 30.70 9.89
N MET A 149 3.38 29.92 10.19
CA MET A 149 4.38 30.30 11.19
C MET A 149 5.25 31.47 10.73
N ALA A 150 5.64 31.51 9.47
CA ALA A 150 6.39 32.63 8.90
C ALA A 150 5.58 33.93 8.95
N ASP A 151 4.28 33.85 8.63
CA ASP A 151 3.34 34.98 8.75
C ASP A 151 3.17 35.43 10.20
N MET A 152 3.10 34.49 11.16
CA MET A 152 3.07 34.82 12.59
C MET A 152 4.29 35.68 12.96
N PHE A 153 5.50 35.26 12.60
CA PHE A 153 6.71 36.00 12.93
C PHE A 153 6.69 37.41 12.34
N GLN A 154 6.30 37.59 11.07
CA GLN A 154 6.23 38.92 10.45
C GLN A 154 5.22 39.86 11.13
N ASN A 155 4.08 39.33 11.55
CA ASN A 155 2.99 40.12 12.16
C ASN A 155 3.13 40.32 13.67
N VAL A 156 3.92 39.49 14.36
CA VAL A 156 4.15 39.62 15.82
C VAL A 156 5.10 40.77 16.15
N PHE A 157 6.09 41.06 15.30
CA PHE A 157 7.03 42.17 15.55
C PHE A 157 6.43 43.57 15.33
N THR A 158 5.19 43.67 14.85
CA THR A 158 4.49 44.95 14.62
C THR A 158 3.46 45.31 15.71
N ILE A 159 3.27 44.45 16.72
CA ILE A 159 2.31 44.68 17.81
C ILE A 159 3.01 45.42 18.96
N GLU A 160 2.51 46.61 19.31
CA GLU A 160 3.02 47.40 20.45
C GLU A 160 2.93 46.63 21.79
N PRO A 161 3.94 46.76 22.67
CA PRO A 161 3.98 46.01 23.93
C PRO A 161 2.92 46.52 24.91
N GLY A 162 2.01 45.65 25.36
CA GLY A 162 1.15 45.91 26.52
C GLY A 162 -0.33 45.51 26.45
N LYS A 163 -0.83 44.93 25.35
CA LYS A 163 -2.23 44.47 25.26
C LYS A 163 -2.33 42.95 25.18
N GLY A 164 -3.27 42.37 25.93
CA GLY A 164 -3.58 40.94 25.98
C GLY A 164 -3.94 40.28 24.63
N ASP A 165 -4.01 41.06 23.55
CA ASP A 165 -4.15 40.59 22.16
C ASP A 165 -2.95 39.75 21.70
N PHE A 166 -1.74 40.02 22.16
CA PHE A 166 -0.55 39.31 21.68
C PHE A 166 -0.65 37.78 21.87
N LEU A 167 -1.10 37.36 23.06
CA LEU A 167 -1.24 35.95 23.38
C LEU A 167 -2.41 35.30 22.62
N MET A 168 -3.48 36.08 22.34
CA MET A 168 -4.62 35.62 21.55
C MET A 168 -4.22 35.42 20.08
N VAL A 169 -3.45 36.35 19.52
CA VAL A 169 -2.89 36.27 18.16
C VAL A 169 -1.98 35.03 18.01
N ILE A 170 -1.06 34.81 18.95
CA ILE A 170 -0.19 33.61 18.91
C ILE A 170 -1.01 32.33 19.03
N LYS A 171 -2.02 32.30 19.92
CA LYS A 171 -2.91 31.15 20.06
C LYS A 171 -3.63 30.83 18.75
N ASP A 172 -4.11 31.85 18.04
CA ASP A 172 -4.83 31.67 16.78
C ASP A 172 -3.91 31.14 15.66
N TYR A 173 -2.69 31.68 15.54
CA TYR A 173 -1.68 31.17 14.58
C TYR A 173 -1.26 29.73 14.90
N LEU A 174 -1.03 29.40 16.17
CA LEU A 174 -0.66 28.05 16.60
C LEU A 174 -1.82 27.06 16.37
N SER A 175 -3.05 27.46 16.68
CA SER A 175 -4.24 26.64 16.42
C SER A 175 -4.44 26.40 14.92
N GLY A 176 -4.24 27.44 14.09
CA GLY A 176 -4.30 27.34 12.64
C GLY A 176 -3.23 26.40 12.07
N ALA A 177 -1.98 26.50 12.54
CA ALA A 177 -0.89 25.63 12.13
C ALA A 177 -1.14 24.16 12.52
N LEU A 178 -1.66 23.92 13.73
CA LEU A 178 -1.97 22.58 14.23
C LEU A 178 -3.17 21.96 13.49
N SER A 179 -4.19 22.76 13.18
CA SER A 179 -5.34 22.34 12.39
C SER A 179 -4.92 21.93 10.97
N LYS A 180 -4.09 22.75 10.29
CA LYS A 180 -3.56 22.43 8.95
C LYS A 180 -2.71 21.16 8.95
N MET A 181 -1.92 20.93 10.00
CA MET A 181 -1.17 19.69 10.17
C MET A 181 -2.10 18.47 10.33
N GLY A 182 -3.12 18.56 11.18
CA GLY A 182 -4.09 17.48 11.39
C GLY A 182 -4.90 17.14 10.12
N LEU A 183 -5.26 18.15 9.34
CA LEU A 183 -5.97 17.93 8.08
C LEU A 183 -5.06 17.34 7.00
N ALA A 184 -3.77 17.65 6.99
CA ALA A 184 -2.83 17.01 6.07
C ALA A 184 -2.53 15.55 6.43
N PHE A 185 -2.50 15.23 7.73
CA PHE A 185 -2.40 13.85 8.21
C PHE A 185 -3.59 13.00 7.73
N SER A 186 -4.79 13.57 7.67
CA SER A 186 -5.96 12.86 7.15
C SER A 186 -5.81 12.43 5.68
N SER A 187 -5.09 13.20 4.86
CA SER A 187 -4.78 12.84 3.47
C SER A 187 -3.82 11.65 3.38
N SER A 188 -2.87 11.55 4.31
CA SER A 188 -2.00 10.38 4.45
C SER A 188 -2.76 9.13 4.83
N LEU A 189 -3.69 9.25 5.77
CA LEU A 189 -4.58 8.16 6.16
C LEU A 189 -5.42 7.67 4.97
N LEU A 190 -5.93 8.59 4.14
CA LEU A 190 -6.64 8.25 2.91
C LEU A 190 -5.75 7.51 1.90
N GLY A 191 -4.53 8.00 1.66
CA GLY A 191 -3.59 7.36 0.73
C GLY A 191 -3.17 5.96 1.19
N LEU A 192 -2.87 5.80 2.48
CA LEU A 192 -2.51 4.52 3.07
C LEU A 192 -3.71 3.57 3.16
N GLY A 193 -4.88 4.05 3.55
CA GLY A 193 -6.12 3.26 3.54
C GLY A 193 -6.47 2.75 2.13
N GLY A 194 -6.32 3.62 1.12
CA GLY A 194 -6.50 3.24 -0.27
C GLY A 194 -5.46 2.23 -0.78
N SER A 195 -4.20 2.31 -0.35
CA SER A 195 -3.17 1.34 -0.74
C SER A 195 -3.41 -0.05 -0.14
N VAL A 196 -3.87 -0.11 1.11
CA VAL A 196 -4.28 -1.36 1.79
C VAL A 196 -5.48 -1.97 1.07
N LEU A 197 -6.46 -1.14 0.72
CA LEU A 197 -7.62 -1.58 -0.05
C LEU A 197 -7.20 -2.18 -1.40
N LEU A 198 -6.33 -1.52 -2.16
CA LEU A 198 -5.80 -2.07 -3.42
C LEU A 198 -5.05 -3.39 -3.20
N HIS A 199 -4.23 -3.50 -2.15
CA HIS A 199 -3.52 -4.74 -1.82
C HIS A 199 -4.48 -5.89 -1.52
N PHE A 200 -5.59 -5.61 -0.85
CA PHE A 200 -6.63 -6.62 -0.64
C PHE A 200 -7.19 -7.14 -1.98
N PHE A 201 -7.51 -6.25 -2.93
CA PHE A 201 -7.97 -6.69 -4.27
C PHE A 201 -6.88 -7.44 -5.05
N LEU A 202 -5.62 -7.02 -4.95
CA LEU A 202 -4.48 -7.73 -5.54
C LEU A 202 -4.37 -9.16 -5.01
N MET A 203 -4.57 -9.35 -3.71
CA MET A 203 -4.58 -10.69 -3.09
C MET A 203 -5.72 -11.55 -3.63
N GLN A 204 -6.92 -11.00 -3.78
CA GLN A 204 -8.04 -11.75 -4.34
C GLN A 204 -7.79 -12.14 -5.79
N LEU A 205 -7.23 -11.22 -6.59
CA LEU A 205 -6.86 -11.50 -7.96
C LEU A 205 -5.81 -12.61 -8.04
N ARG A 206 -4.78 -12.59 -7.18
CA ARG A 206 -3.74 -13.64 -7.14
C ARG A 206 -4.33 -15.01 -6.80
N THR A 207 -5.31 -15.07 -5.91
CA THR A 207 -6.04 -16.31 -5.57
C THR A 207 -6.81 -16.84 -6.79
N ILE A 208 -7.51 -15.97 -7.50
CA ILE A 208 -8.25 -16.30 -8.74
C ILE A 208 -7.30 -16.79 -9.84
N GLN A 209 -6.17 -16.10 -10.03
CA GLN A 209 -5.13 -16.49 -10.98
C GLN A 209 -4.52 -17.85 -10.65
N GLY A 210 -4.28 -18.15 -9.36
CA GLY A 210 -3.78 -19.46 -8.93
C GLY A 210 -4.73 -20.60 -9.29
N GLN A 211 -6.04 -20.42 -9.05
CA GLN A 211 -7.03 -21.44 -9.41
C GLN A 211 -7.14 -21.66 -10.93
N TRP A 212 -7.07 -20.58 -11.71
CA TRP A 212 -7.02 -20.66 -13.16
C TRP A 212 -5.76 -21.40 -13.62
N TYR A 213 -4.60 -21.11 -13.03
CA TYR A 213 -3.34 -21.80 -13.33
C TYR A 213 -3.43 -23.30 -13.02
N ASP A 214 -3.95 -23.68 -11.85
CA ASP A 214 -4.16 -25.09 -11.51
C ASP A 214 -5.10 -25.79 -12.50
N GLN A 215 -6.11 -25.08 -13.00
CA GLN A 215 -7.00 -25.62 -14.03
C GLN A 215 -6.28 -25.77 -15.37
N MET A 216 -5.43 -24.81 -15.77
CA MET A 216 -4.60 -24.90 -16.96
C MET A 216 -3.67 -26.12 -16.90
N VAL A 217 -3.00 -26.35 -15.76
CA VAL A 217 -2.13 -27.51 -15.55
C VAL A 217 -2.91 -28.82 -15.74
N ARG A 218 -4.08 -28.94 -15.08
CA ARG A 218 -4.95 -30.11 -15.24
C ARG A 218 -5.38 -30.31 -16.69
N TRP A 219 -5.80 -29.25 -17.37
CA TRP A 219 -6.19 -29.29 -18.77
C TRP A 219 -5.05 -29.77 -19.69
N ALA A 220 -3.82 -29.33 -19.43
CA ALA A 220 -2.64 -29.74 -20.19
C ALA A 220 -2.28 -31.22 -19.95
N GLN A 221 -2.35 -31.68 -18.70
CA GLN A 221 -2.16 -33.09 -18.35
C GLN A 221 -3.21 -33.99 -19.01
N ASP A 222 -4.48 -33.59 -19.01
CA ASP A 222 -5.55 -34.32 -19.67
C ASP A 222 -5.36 -34.40 -21.18
N SER A 223 -4.84 -33.32 -21.79
CA SER A 223 -4.52 -33.28 -23.22
C SER A 223 -3.41 -34.27 -23.59
N LEU A 224 -2.34 -34.33 -22.79
CA LEU A 224 -1.25 -35.29 -22.96
C LEU A 224 -1.74 -36.74 -22.78
N ASN A 225 -2.52 -36.99 -21.73
CA ASN A 225 -3.11 -38.30 -21.45
C ASN A 225 -4.00 -38.77 -22.59
N HIS A 226 -4.79 -37.87 -23.17
CA HIS A 226 -5.65 -38.18 -24.30
C HIS A 226 -4.86 -38.53 -25.56
N LYS A 227 -3.81 -37.76 -25.90
CA LYS A 227 -2.91 -38.08 -27.03
C LYS A 227 -2.24 -39.43 -26.84
N ALA A 228 -1.70 -39.70 -25.65
CA ALA A 228 -1.09 -40.99 -25.33
C ALA A 228 -2.09 -42.15 -25.46
N SER A 229 -3.34 -41.98 -25.02
CA SER A 229 -4.38 -43.01 -25.22
C SER A 229 -4.71 -43.25 -26.69
N LEU A 230 -4.78 -42.19 -27.51
CA LEU A 230 -5.02 -42.31 -28.95
C LEU A 230 -3.86 -43.02 -29.66
N ASP A 231 -2.61 -42.70 -29.30
CA ASP A 231 -1.43 -43.35 -29.84
C ASP A 231 -1.35 -44.83 -29.43
N LEU A 232 -1.73 -45.15 -28.17
CA LEU A 232 -1.85 -46.54 -27.71
C LEU A 232 -2.93 -47.30 -28.47
N THR A 233 -4.14 -46.75 -28.62
CA THR A 233 -5.22 -47.38 -29.40
C THR A 233 -4.81 -47.58 -30.86
N ARG A 234 -4.09 -46.63 -31.45
CA ARG A 234 -3.56 -46.75 -32.82
C ARG A 234 -2.51 -47.86 -32.95
N ARG A 235 -1.66 -48.05 -31.94
CA ARG A 235 -0.65 -49.13 -31.92
C ARG A 235 -1.27 -50.50 -31.67
N VAL A 236 -2.22 -50.59 -30.73
CA VAL A 236 -2.94 -51.84 -30.41
C VAL A 236 -3.83 -52.31 -31.58
N GLY A 237 -4.37 -51.39 -32.38
CA GLY A 237 -5.10 -51.73 -33.61
C GLY A 237 -4.22 -52.28 -34.74
N LEU A 238 -2.89 -52.27 -34.60
CA LEU A 238 -1.93 -52.76 -35.60
C LEU A 238 -1.15 -54.01 -35.15
N GLU A 239 -1.11 -54.35 -33.85
CA GLU A 239 -0.40 -55.52 -33.34
C GLU A 239 -1.16 -56.18 -32.17
N GLU A 240 -1.58 -57.45 -32.34
CA GLU A 240 -2.26 -58.26 -31.32
C GLU A 240 -1.35 -58.75 -30.17
N THR A 241 -0.15 -58.20 -29.98
CA THR A 241 0.77 -58.68 -28.93
C THR A 241 0.87 -57.67 -27.79
N PHE A 242 0.35 -58.04 -26.61
CA PHE A 242 0.54 -57.29 -25.36
C PHE A 242 2.02 -57.26 -24.99
N ALA A 243 2.73 -56.19 -25.41
CA ALA A 243 4.14 -56.01 -25.13
C ALA A 243 4.40 -55.41 -23.73
N PRO A 244 5.54 -55.74 -23.07
CA PRO A 244 5.94 -55.24 -21.74
C PRO A 244 6.06 -53.71 -21.62
N ASP A 245 6.14 -53.00 -22.75
CA ASP A 245 6.28 -51.54 -22.81
C ASP A 245 5.10 -50.77 -22.23
N VAL A 246 3.89 -51.35 -22.21
CA VAL A 246 2.71 -50.70 -21.63
C VAL A 246 2.89 -50.51 -20.12
N MET A 247 3.53 -51.46 -19.44
CA MET A 247 3.80 -51.38 -18.00
C MET A 247 4.87 -50.31 -17.68
N LEU A 248 5.90 -50.19 -18.52
CA LEU A 248 6.88 -49.10 -18.46
C LEU A 248 6.22 -47.73 -18.68
N SER A 249 5.28 -47.64 -19.62
CA SER A 249 4.56 -46.39 -19.89
C SER A 249 3.67 -45.95 -18.71
N LEU A 250 3.04 -46.91 -18.00
CA LEU A 250 2.24 -46.64 -16.80
C LEU A 250 3.11 -46.24 -15.60
N LEU A 251 4.26 -46.88 -15.43
CA LEU A 251 5.20 -46.57 -14.36
C LEU A 251 5.84 -45.18 -14.57
N ASN A 252 6.20 -44.86 -15.82
CA ASN A 252 6.63 -43.52 -16.19
C ASN A 252 5.53 -42.47 -15.95
N LYS A 253 4.26 -42.84 -16.15
CA LYS A 253 3.08 -41.99 -15.85
C LYS A 253 2.91 -41.69 -14.36
N MET A 254 3.14 -42.68 -13.49
CA MET A 254 3.14 -42.46 -12.04
C MET A 254 4.33 -41.61 -11.60
N LEU A 255 5.48 -41.77 -12.27
CA LEU A 255 6.66 -40.96 -11.98
C LEU A 255 6.44 -39.49 -12.37
N MET A 256 5.88 -39.22 -13.56
CA MET A 256 5.57 -37.87 -14.02
C MET A 256 4.46 -37.19 -13.20
N SER A 257 3.46 -37.93 -12.73
CA SER A 257 2.39 -37.37 -11.89
C SER A 257 2.87 -37.02 -10.48
N LEU A 258 3.77 -37.83 -9.91
CA LEU A 258 4.43 -37.53 -8.63
C LEU A 258 5.37 -36.32 -8.75
N ASP A 259 6.10 -36.21 -9.85
CA ASP A 259 7.01 -35.09 -10.07
C ASP A 259 6.23 -33.77 -10.24
N GLY A 260 5.14 -33.80 -11.01
CA GLY A 260 4.23 -32.66 -11.17
C GLY A 260 3.55 -32.22 -9.86
N PHE A 261 3.25 -33.15 -8.95
CA PHE A 261 2.73 -32.82 -7.62
C PHE A 261 3.80 -32.18 -6.72
N SER A 262 5.04 -32.69 -6.77
CA SER A 262 6.15 -32.18 -5.95
C SER A 262 6.54 -30.74 -6.35
N VAL A 263 6.55 -30.46 -7.66
CA VAL A 263 6.86 -29.13 -8.20
C VAL A 263 5.74 -28.15 -7.90
N SER A 264 4.48 -28.57 -8.04
CA SER A 264 3.31 -27.75 -7.68
C SER A 264 3.29 -27.40 -6.18
N HIS A 265 3.61 -28.37 -5.31
CA HIS A 265 3.66 -28.15 -3.87
C HIS A 265 4.81 -27.23 -3.44
N LYS A 266 5.99 -27.35 -4.06
CA LYS A 266 7.12 -26.43 -3.83
C LYS A 266 6.79 -24.99 -4.28
N ALA A 267 6.16 -24.84 -5.45
CA ALA A 267 5.73 -23.54 -5.95
C ALA A 267 4.65 -22.90 -5.04
N GLN A 268 3.76 -23.70 -4.44
CA GLN A 268 2.75 -23.22 -3.52
C GLN A 268 3.33 -22.82 -2.14
N LEU A 269 4.34 -23.53 -1.65
CA LEU A 269 5.08 -23.18 -0.43
C LEU A 269 5.91 -21.90 -0.61
N GLN A 270 6.62 -21.76 -1.73
CA GLN A 270 7.35 -20.53 -2.05
C GLN A 270 6.41 -19.33 -2.16
N ARG A 271 5.23 -19.48 -2.77
CA ARG A 271 4.21 -18.42 -2.83
C ARG A 271 3.73 -17.96 -1.44
N CYS A 272 3.67 -18.85 -0.45
CA CYS A 272 3.37 -18.50 0.94
C CYS A 272 4.55 -17.84 1.67
N GLN A 273 5.79 -18.29 1.40
CA GLN A 273 6.99 -17.70 1.99
C GLN A 273 7.25 -16.27 1.50
N ASP A 274 7.13 -16.02 0.19
CA ASP A 274 7.22 -14.66 -0.39
C ASP A 274 6.15 -13.73 0.21
N LEU A 275 4.95 -14.27 0.47
CA LEU A 275 3.85 -13.55 1.12
C LEU A 275 4.20 -13.16 2.56
N THR A 276 4.86 -14.07 3.28
CA THR A 276 5.28 -13.85 4.67
C THR A 276 6.41 -12.82 4.73
N GLU A 277 7.36 -12.87 3.79
CA GLU A 277 8.48 -11.93 3.70
C GLU A 277 8.03 -10.52 3.26
N CYS A 278 7.05 -10.43 2.35
CA CYS A 278 6.41 -9.18 1.98
C CYS A 278 5.60 -8.57 3.14
N PHE A 279 4.88 -9.40 3.91
CA PHE A 279 4.19 -8.95 5.13
C PHE A 279 5.15 -8.49 6.22
N LEU A 280 6.24 -9.24 6.43
CA LEU A 280 7.25 -8.89 7.42
C LEU A 280 7.93 -7.58 7.04
N SER A 281 8.32 -7.39 5.78
CA SER A 281 8.94 -6.14 5.30
C SER A 281 7.98 -4.94 5.31
N PHE A 282 6.69 -5.16 5.06
CA PHE A 282 5.66 -4.14 5.27
C PHE A 282 5.53 -3.79 6.75
N SER A 283 5.49 -4.80 7.63
CA SER A 283 5.43 -4.61 9.08
C SER A 283 6.65 -3.86 9.61
N THR A 284 7.85 -4.14 9.13
CA THR A 284 9.06 -3.38 9.51
C THR A 284 8.97 -1.94 9.06
N LYS A 285 8.52 -1.67 7.83
CA LYS A 285 8.36 -0.30 7.34
C LYS A 285 7.26 0.49 8.07
N VAL A 286 6.19 -0.18 8.50
CA VAL A 286 5.14 0.42 9.35
C VAL A 286 5.66 0.68 10.76
N GLN A 287 6.49 -0.22 11.30
CA GLN A 287 7.17 -0.03 12.58
C GLN A 287 8.11 1.18 12.52
N ASP A 288 8.93 1.29 11.47
CA ASP A 288 9.85 2.42 11.27
C ASP A 288 9.09 3.74 11.18
N LEU A 289 7.96 3.78 10.46
CA LEU A 289 7.11 4.97 10.38
C LEU A 289 6.47 5.33 11.72
N SER A 290 6.03 4.33 12.48
CA SER A 290 5.47 4.49 13.83
C SER A 290 6.52 5.03 14.80
N ASP A 291 7.75 4.55 14.70
CA ASP A 291 8.87 5.01 15.53
C ASP A 291 9.29 6.43 15.15
N LEU A 292 9.23 6.79 13.86
CA LEU A 292 9.43 8.16 13.39
C LEU A 292 8.33 9.11 13.94
N MET A 293 7.09 8.65 13.96
CA MET A 293 5.95 9.41 14.49
C MET A 293 6.02 9.57 16.01
N LYS A 294 6.44 8.53 16.75
CA LYS A 294 6.70 8.60 18.20
C LYS A 294 7.86 9.53 18.52
N ALA A 295 8.96 9.44 17.78
CA ALA A 295 10.10 10.33 17.96
C ALA A 295 9.69 11.80 17.78
N GLN A 296 8.89 12.09 16.74
CA GLN A 296 8.35 13.42 16.51
C GLN A 296 7.39 13.88 17.62
N HIS A 297 6.51 13.01 18.11
CA HIS A 297 5.64 13.29 19.26
C HIS A 297 6.43 13.56 20.54
N HIS A 298 7.52 12.82 20.75
CA HIS A 298 8.35 12.95 21.94
C HIS A 298 9.16 14.25 21.93
N ILE A 299 9.59 14.71 20.75
CA ILE A 299 10.23 16.02 20.56
C ILE A 299 9.22 17.15 20.81
N LEU A 300 8.00 17.04 20.28
CA LEU A 300 6.93 18.01 20.52
C LEU A 300 6.58 18.10 22.02
N ASN A 301 6.47 16.95 22.69
CA ASN A 301 6.22 16.90 24.13
C ASN A 301 7.40 17.45 24.93
N LYS A 302 8.66 17.09 24.60
CA LYS A 302 9.84 17.68 25.24
C LYS A 302 9.86 19.19 25.12
N TRP A 303 9.58 19.70 23.92
CA TRP A 303 9.55 21.12 23.64
C TRP A 303 8.41 21.83 24.40
N ALA A 304 7.23 21.22 24.47
CA ALA A 304 6.12 21.72 25.29
C ALA A 304 6.46 21.72 26.80
N GLN A 305 7.21 20.72 27.27
CA GLN A 305 7.65 20.60 28.67
C GLN A 305 8.74 21.61 29.02
N GLU A 306 9.70 21.83 28.12
CA GLU A 306 10.74 22.87 28.23
C GLU A 306 10.13 24.28 28.19
N GLN A 307 9.08 24.48 27.40
CA GLN A 307 8.35 25.74 27.37
C GLN A 307 7.54 25.98 28.66
N MET A 308 6.93 24.92 29.23
CA MET A 308 6.25 25.01 30.53
C MET A 308 7.22 25.25 31.69
N SER A 309 8.40 24.63 31.69
CA SER A 309 9.41 24.86 32.72
C SER A 309 10.01 26.26 32.64
N SER A 310 10.19 26.81 31.43
CA SER A 310 10.58 28.21 31.22
C SER A 310 9.52 29.19 31.75
N ARG A 311 8.23 28.92 31.50
CA ARG A 311 7.12 29.69 32.07
C ARG A 311 7.09 29.64 33.59
N HIS A 312 7.25 28.46 34.17
CA HIS A 312 7.29 28.28 35.62
C HIS A 312 8.53 28.95 36.25
N ALA A 313 9.68 28.95 35.56
CA ALA A 313 10.86 29.67 36.02
C ALA A 313 10.64 31.19 36.00
N LEU A 314 9.93 31.71 34.99
CA LEU A 314 9.52 33.11 34.92
C LEU A 314 8.48 33.48 35.99
N GLU A 315 7.53 32.61 36.30
CA GLU A 315 6.57 32.80 37.40
C GLU A 315 7.23 32.76 38.78
N VAL A 316 8.19 31.86 39.00
CA VAL A 316 8.96 31.80 40.26
C VAL A 316 9.92 32.98 40.39
N MET A 317 10.49 33.45 39.29
CA MET A 317 11.28 34.69 39.27
C MET A 317 10.36 35.88 39.58
N GLY A 318 9.17 35.92 38.97
CA GLY A 318 8.15 36.95 39.20
C GLY A 318 7.63 36.97 40.63
N SER A 319 7.36 35.82 41.23
CA SER A 319 6.90 35.74 42.62
C SER A 319 8.02 36.05 43.62
N LYS A 320 9.27 35.71 43.32
CA LYS A 320 10.44 36.18 44.11
C LYS A 320 10.69 37.67 43.97
N LEU A 321 10.39 38.25 42.79
CA LEU A 321 10.41 39.70 42.56
C LEU A 321 9.26 40.40 43.30
N GLU A 322 8.11 39.75 43.45
CA GLU A 322 6.94 40.23 44.18
C GLU A 322 7.13 40.16 45.71
N ASP A 323 7.78 39.11 46.22
CA ASP A 323 8.20 39.01 47.64
C ASP A 323 9.29 40.03 48.01
N LEU A 324 10.12 40.44 47.03
CA LEU A 324 11.05 41.57 47.17
C LEU A 324 10.37 42.94 46.97
N GLY A 325 9.12 42.95 46.52
CA GLY A 325 8.37 44.12 46.10
C GLY A 325 7.74 44.94 47.22
N PHE A 326 7.95 44.60 48.49
CA PHE A 326 7.45 45.41 49.62
C PHE A 326 8.53 46.19 50.38
N SER A 327 9.80 46.12 49.97
CA SER A 327 10.86 46.98 50.55
C SER A 327 12.04 47.14 49.60
N GLY A 328 12.16 48.30 48.96
CA GLY A 328 13.43 48.76 48.40
C GLY A 328 13.42 49.03 46.90
N ASP A 329 12.86 50.19 46.53
CA ASP A 329 12.98 50.82 45.20
C ASP A 329 14.45 50.94 44.73
N GLU A 330 15.41 50.94 45.67
CA GLU A 330 16.85 51.00 45.41
C GLU A 330 17.47 49.64 45.02
N ALA A 331 16.95 48.53 45.55
CA ALA A 331 17.43 47.18 45.23
C ALA A 331 16.98 46.76 43.82
N MET A 332 15.77 47.17 43.42
CA MET A 332 15.23 46.99 42.07
C MET A 332 16.08 47.75 41.02
N ARG A 333 16.49 48.99 41.33
CA ARG A 333 17.41 49.77 40.49
C ARG A 333 18.79 49.12 40.35
N GLN A 334 19.34 48.59 41.44
CA GLN A 334 20.64 47.88 41.39
C GLN A 334 20.57 46.53 40.65
N ALA A 335 19.46 45.80 40.74
CA ALA A 335 19.26 44.56 40.01
C ALA A 335 19.13 44.81 38.50
N LEU A 336 18.35 45.83 38.11
CA LEU A 336 18.18 46.21 36.70
C LEU A 336 19.48 46.73 36.08
N THR A 337 20.30 47.47 36.83
CA THR A 337 21.63 47.90 36.35
C THR A 337 22.61 46.74 36.22
N LYS A 338 22.61 45.76 37.15
CA LYS A 338 23.45 44.56 37.02
C LYS A 338 23.03 43.68 35.83
N ILE A 339 21.74 43.56 35.57
CA ILE A 339 21.22 42.81 34.42
C ILE A 339 21.57 43.52 33.12
N ALA A 340 21.42 44.86 33.05
CA ALA A 340 21.82 45.64 31.88
C ALA A 340 23.32 45.48 31.57
N VAL A 341 24.19 45.55 32.59
CA VAL A 341 25.64 45.35 32.44
C VAL A 341 25.98 43.91 32.01
N CYS A 342 25.25 42.90 32.50
CA CYS A 342 25.45 41.51 32.11
C CYS A 342 25.00 41.25 30.66
N CYS A 343 23.86 41.84 30.24
CA CYS A 343 23.40 41.79 28.85
C CYS A 343 24.34 42.53 27.90
N GLU A 344 24.90 43.66 28.31
CA GLU A 344 25.88 44.42 27.54
C GLU A 344 27.22 43.67 27.44
N PHE A 345 27.64 42.99 28.52
CA PHE A 345 28.82 42.12 28.52
C PHE A 345 28.64 40.89 27.60
N LEU A 346 27.47 40.24 27.64
CA LEU A 346 27.12 39.13 26.75
C LEU A 346 27.01 39.56 25.28
N ALA A 347 26.44 40.73 25.01
CA ALA A 347 26.38 41.29 23.66
C ALA A 347 27.78 41.62 23.10
N LYS A 348 28.69 42.09 23.96
CA LYS A 348 30.08 42.38 23.58
C LYS A 348 30.92 41.11 23.35
N HIS A 349 30.62 40.02 24.06
CA HIS A 349 31.29 38.73 23.89
C HIS A 349 30.75 37.93 22.67
N HIS A 350 29.48 38.10 22.30
CA HIS A 350 28.91 37.48 21.09
C HIS A 350 29.20 38.25 19.78
N GLY A 351 29.75 39.46 19.87
CA GLY A 351 30.08 40.30 18.71
C GLY A 351 31.41 39.98 18.02
N HIS A 352 32.18 38.97 18.45
CA HIS A 352 33.54 38.74 17.94
C HIS A 352 33.82 37.40 17.23
N ASP A 353 32.81 36.54 16.99
CA ASP A 353 33.04 35.22 16.37
C ASP A 353 32.43 35.02 14.97
N HIS A 354 31.98 36.08 14.28
CA HIS A 354 31.72 35.98 12.83
C HIS A 354 32.15 37.23 12.04
N VAL A 355 33.47 37.43 11.97
CA VAL A 355 34.12 37.93 10.75
C VAL A 355 35.34 37.06 10.47
N SER A 356 35.42 36.54 9.24
CA SER A 356 36.50 35.76 8.61
C SER A 356 36.81 34.37 9.19
N SER A 357 36.29 33.31 8.57
CA SER A 357 37.01 32.49 7.57
C SER A 357 36.02 31.60 6.82
#